data_AF-A0A6I9S2I2-F1
#
_entry.id   AF-A0A6I9S2I2-F1
#
_cell.length_a   1.000
_cell.length_b   1.000
_cell.length_c   1.000
_cell.angle_alpha   90.00
_cell.angle_beta   90.00
_cell.angle_gamma   90.00
#
_symmetry.space_group_name_H-M   'P 1'
#
loop_
_entity.id
_entity.type
_entity.pdbx_description
1 polymer ?
#
loop_
_entity_poly.entity_id
_entity_poly.type
_entity_poly.pdbx_seq_one_letter_code
_entity_poly.pdbx_strand_id
1 'polypeptide(L)'
;MGRLIGKQSSPRLPPQIARPWPEFLEVGVVPPMNALEILRETVRILRTDPSTFMTILGLLICPVSAALLSNTLVDAAVVGAVSHRLVLLAVTSGLPLTHFLKQMCHHLAGTVVSCTFCFPLLLTFLLLARASIVYSVACSYAGKKVVALEFFGTASRIWRRLVSTYIWICVSICGCLALFLALLVMVCNALAVLGYPPEIVVYPALFTVLVFSMVYAHTIIVCNLATVISILEDVSGPQALARSVHLIKGQTQAGLLIFLGSTIGMALVEGLFEHRVKTLSYGDGSSRLWEGPLLVLMYSFVVLVDSMMSAVFYFTCRSSSMEVLNGDDHSVEELEKISIELVDVK
;
A
#
# COMPACT_ATOMS: atom_id res chain seq x y z
N MET A 1 -16.09 -44.71 54.10
CA MET A 1 -14.63 -44.53 54.22
C MET A 1 -14.02 -44.83 52.85
N GLY A 2 -13.30 -43.98 52.14
CA GLY A 2 -12.79 -42.63 52.36
C GLY A 2 -12.24 -42.10 51.02
N ARG A 3 -12.16 -40.77 50.90
CA ARG A 3 -11.51 -40.03 49.80
C ARG A 3 -10.00 -40.29 49.75
N LEU A 4 -9.39 -40.09 48.56
CA LEU A 4 -8.29 -39.12 48.26
C LEU A 4 -7.65 -39.50 46.89
N ILE A 5 -7.96 -38.77 45.82
CA ILE A 5 -7.19 -37.65 45.24
C ILE A 5 -5.82 -38.07 44.65
N GLY A 6 -5.74 -38.00 43.32
CA GLY A 6 -4.50 -38.02 42.53
C GLY A 6 -4.77 -37.41 41.15
N LYS A 7 -4.94 -36.09 41.10
CA LYS A 7 -5.13 -35.29 39.88
C LYS A 7 -3.76 -34.72 39.50
N GLN A 8 -3.15 -35.20 38.41
CA GLN A 8 -1.91 -34.61 37.88
C GLN A 8 -2.05 -34.29 36.38
N SER A 9 -2.42 -33.03 36.17
CA SER A 9 -2.05 -32.13 35.07
C SER A 9 -1.67 -32.74 33.71
N SER A 10 -2.65 -32.78 32.81
CA SER A 10 -2.42 -32.70 31.36
C SER A 10 -1.75 -31.36 31.02
N PRO A 11 -0.76 -31.32 30.10
CA PRO A 11 -0.17 -30.07 29.65
C PRO A 11 -1.25 -29.22 28.98
N ARG A 12 -1.47 -28.02 29.52
CA ARG A 12 -2.33 -27.01 28.89
C ARG A 12 -1.74 -26.68 27.53
N LEU A 13 -2.38 -27.20 26.48
CA LEU A 13 -2.32 -26.61 25.15
C LEU A 13 -2.57 -25.09 25.32
N PRO A 14 -1.79 -24.21 24.67
CA PRO A 14 -2.14 -22.80 24.63
C PRO A 14 -3.57 -22.68 24.07
N PRO A 15 -4.36 -21.71 24.57
CA PRO A 15 -5.73 -21.54 24.10
C PRO A 15 -5.69 -21.45 22.58
N GLN A 16 -6.44 -22.33 21.91
CA GLN A 16 -6.73 -22.26 20.49
C GLN A 16 -7.11 -20.81 20.19
N ILE A 17 -6.15 -20.09 19.62
CA ILE A 17 -6.35 -18.75 19.09
C ILE A 17 -7.42 -18.97 18.04
N ALA A 18 -8.66 -18.59 18.36
CA ALA A 18 -9.77 -18.62 17.43
C ALA A 18 -9.31 -17.86 16.19
N ARG A 19 -8.93 -18.61 15.15
CA ARG A 19 -8.53 -18.09 13.86
C ARG A 19 -9.72 -17.26 13.40
N PRO A 20 -9.58 -15.95 13.17
CA PRO A 20 -10.76 -15.17 12.85
C PRO A 20 -11.32 -15.54 11.47
N TRP A 21 -10.51 -16.14 10.56
CA TRP A 21 -10.90 -16.29 9.16
C TRP A 21 -10.42 -17.58 8.45
N PRO A 22 -10.67 -18.80 8.97
CA PRO A 22 -10.36 -20.03 8.22
C PRO A 22 -11.11 -20.10 6.87
N GLU A 23 -12.28 -19.48 6.76
CA GLU A 23 -13.14 -19.56 5.57
C GLU A 23 -12.63 -18.77 4.35
N PHE A 24 -11.91 -17.65 4.55
CA PHE A 24 -11.34 -16.88 3.42
C PHE A 24 -10.04 -17.50 2.90
N LEU A 25 -9.46 -18.45 3.63
CA LEU A 25 -8.31 -19.22 3.17
C LEU A 25 -8.70 -20.33 2.18
N GLU A 26 -9.99 -20.68 2.10
CA GLU A 26 -10.55 -21.69 1.18
C GLU A 26 -11.11 -21.09 -0.13
N VAL A 27 -10.88 -19.79 -0.40
CA VAL A 27 -11.23 -19.19 -1.69
C VAL A 27 -10.52 -19.99 -2.79
N GLY A 28 -11.31 -20.54 -3.71
CA GLY A 28 -10.85 -21.45 -4.77
C GLY A 28 -9.79 -20.84 -5.70
N VAL A 29 -9.14 -21.71 -6.46
CA VAL A 29 -8.07 -21.35 -7.40
C VAL A 29 -8.54 -20.24 -8.36
N VAL A 30 -7.89 -19.08 -8.27
CA VAL A 30 -8.08 -17.95 -9.19
C VAL A 30 -7.02 -18.08 -10.29
N PRO A 31 -7.40 -18.05 -11.59
CA PRO A 31 -6.43 -18.14 -12.67
C PRO A 31 -5.44 -16.96 -12.63
N PRO A 32 -4.20 -17.13 -13.13
CA PRO A 32 -3.26 -16.03 -13.26
C PRO A 32 -3.84 -14.95 -14.19
N MET A 33 -3.94 -13.72 -13.70
CA MET A 33 -4.57 -12.61 -14.39
C MET A 33 -3.56 -11.53 -14.77
N ASN A 34 -3.72 -10.96 -15.96
CA ASN A 34 -3.02 -9.74 -16.36
C ASN A 34 -3.61 -8.51 -15.65
N ALA A 35 -2.87 -7.40 -15.58
CA ALA A 35 -3.32 -6.17 -14.90
C ALA A 35 -4.70 -5.66 -15.38
N LEU A 36 -5.00 -5.80 -16.68
CA LEU A 36 -6.29 -5.44 -17.27
C LEU A 36 -7.43 -6.38 -16.84
N GLU A 37 -7.13 -7.65 -16.63
CA GLU A 37 -8.09 -8.63 -16.12
C GLU A 37 -8.38 -8.40 -14.65
N ILE A 38 -7.36 -8.07 -13.85
CA ILE A 38 -7.53 -7.63 -12.46
C ILE A 38 -8.43 -6.40 -12.40
N LEU A 39 -8.24 -5.45 -13.33
CA LEU A 39 -9.10 -4.26 -13.43
C LEU A 39 -10.53 -4.63 -13.80
N ARG A 40 -10.71 -5.49 -14.81
CA ARG A 40 -12.04 -5.95 -15.23
C ARG A 40 -12.75 -6.68 -14.10
N GLU A 41 -12.04 -7.51 -13.34
CA GLU A 41 -12.60 -8.27 -12.23
C GLU A 41 -12.95 -7.36 -11.05
N THR A 42 -12.09 -6.37 -10.76
CA THR A 42 -12.40 -5.32 -9.78
C THR A 42 -13.67 -4.55 -10.14
N VAL A 43 -13.83 -4.18 -11.42
CA VAL A 43 -15.05 -3.51 -11.92
C VAL A 43 -16.26 -4.44 -11.83
N ARG A 44 -16.10 -5.74 -12.10
CA ARG A 44 -17.17 -6.73 -11.94
C ARG A 44 -17.63 -6.80 -10.49
N ILE A 45 -16.70 -6.97 -9.54
CA ILE A 45 -16.98 -7.03 -8.09
C ILE A 45 -17.68 -5.75 -7.62
N LEU A 46 -17.16 -4.59 -8.04
CA LEU A 46 -17.75 -3.30 -7.73
C LEU A 46 -19.20 -3.17 -8.23
N ARG A 47 -19.50 -3.74 -9.40
CA ARG A 47 -20.83 -3.68 -10.02
C ARG A 47 -21.81 -4.69 -9.42
N THR A 48 -21.32 -5.78 -8.85
CA THR A 48 -22.16 -6.78 -8.16
C THR A 48 -22.77 -6.20 -6.88
N ASP A 49 -21.96 -5.53 -6.05
CA ASP A 49 -22.41 -4.97 -4.75
C ASP A 49 -22.04 -3.47 -4.59
N PRO A 50 -22.55 -2.56 -5.44
CA PRO A 50 -22.13 -1.17 -5.46
C PRO A 50 -22.51 -0.41 -4.19
N SER A 51 -23.59 -0.79 -3.51
CA SER A 51 -24.08 -0.11 -2.30
C SER A 51 -23.07 -0.14 -1.16
N THR A 52 -22.43 -1.28 -0.93
CA THR A 52 -21.42 -1.46 0.12
C THR A 52 -20.19 -0.59 -0.16
N PHE A 53 -19.67 -0.66 -1.39
CA PHE A 53 -18.49 0.11 -1.79
C PHE A 53 -18.74 1.62 -1.80
N MET A 54 -19.91 2.07 -2.26
CA MET A 54 -20.28 3.49 -2.23
C MET A 54 -20.49 4.00 -0.80
N THR A 55 -20.97 3.15 0.12
CA THR A 55 -21.09 3.51 1.54
C THR A 55 -19.70 3.69 2.17
N ILE A 56 -18.77 2.76 1.91
CA ILE A 56 -17.38 2.89 2.39
C ILE A 56 -16.71 4.13 1.79
N LEU A 57 -16.94 4.39 0.50
CA LEU A 57 -16.45 5.56 -0.22
C LEU A 57 -16.93 6.87 0.44
N GLY A 58 -18.23 7.00 0.66
CA GLY A 58 -18.83 8.21 1.24
C GLY A 58 -18.49 8.41 2.72
N LEU A 59 -18.49 7.33 3.51
CA LEU A 59 -18.39 7.41 4.97
C LEU A 59 -16.94 7.48 5.46
N LEU A 60 -16.00 6.76 4.82
CA LEU A 60 -14.61 6.68 5.29
C LEU A 60 -13.63 7.39 4.36
N ILE A 61 -13.74 7.21 3.04
CA ILE A 61 -12.73 7.72 2.09
C ILE A 61 -12.93 9.21 1.82
N CYS A 62 -14.17 9.63 1.55
CA CYS A 62 -14.52 11.02 1.25
C CYS A 62 -14.04 12.04 2.31
N PRO A 63 -14.25 11.84 3.64
CA PRO A 63 -13.75 12.79 4.62
C PRO A 63 -12.21 12.84 4.66
N VAL A 64 -11.54 11.71 4.41
CA VAL A 64 -10.06 11.65 4.35
C VAL A 64 -9.55 12.40 3.12
N SER A 65 -10.13 12.16 1.95
CA SER A 65 -9.77 12.83 0.70
C SER A 65 -10.03 14.33 0.76
N ALA A 66 -11.17 14.74 1.35
CA ALA A 66 -11.49 16.14 1.53
C ALA A 66 -10.44 16.85 2.38
N ALA A 67 -10.03 16.25 3.51
CA ALA A 67 -9.00 16.79 4.38
C ALA A 67 -7.61 16.80 3.74
N LEU A 68 -7.29 15.78 2.92
CA LEU A 68 -6.00 15.69 2.23
C LEU A 68 -5.88 16.74 1.11
N LEU A 69 -6.94 16.92 0.31
CA LEU A 69 -6.93 17.87 -0.81
C LEU A 69 -7.08 19.32 -0.35
N SER A 70 -7.87 19.58 0.71
CA SER A 70 -8.19 20.95 1.11
C SER A 70 -6.97 21.73 1.60
N ASN A 71 -5.92 21.07 2.10
CA ASN A 71 -4.76 21.73 2.74
C ASN A 71 -5.14 22.76 3.82
N THR A 72 -6.40 22.77 4.30
CA THR A 72 -6.99 23.88 5.08
C THR A 72 -6.50 23.95 6.52
N LEU A 73 -5.78 22.94 7.00
CA LEU A 73 -5.22 22.86 8.35
C LEU A 73 -3.72 23.15 8.40
N VAL A 74 -3.14 23.53 7.26
CA VAL A 74 -1.71 23.70 7.11
C VAL A 74 -1.36 25.16 7.29
N ASP A 75 -0.78 25.49 8.45
CA ASP A 75 -0.25 26.81 8.69
C ASP A 75 0.93 27.06 7.74
N ALA A 76 0.76 28.00 6.80
CA ALA A 76 1.74 28.29 5.75
C ALA A 76 3.13 28.65 6.32
N ALA A 77 3.17 29.16 7.56
CA ALA A 77 4.39 29.46 8.29
C ALA A 77 5.18 28.21 8.68
N VAL A 78 4.52 27.11 9.05
CA VAL A 78 5.17 25.86 9.47
C VAL A 78 5.71 25.09 8.26
N VAL A 79 4.97 25.09 7.14
CA VAL A 79 5.45 24.56 5.85
C VAL A 79 6.61 25.36 5.31
N GLY A 80 6.55 26.69 5.43
CA GLY A 80 7.67 27.58 5.11
C GLY A 80 8.89 27.27 5.95
N ALA A 81 8.74 27.10 7.26
CA ALA A 81 9.86 26.79 8.16
C ALA A 81 10.47 25.41 7.92
N VAL A 82 9.66 24.38 7.69
CA VAL A 82 10.12 23.00 7.43
C VAL A 82 10.73 22.88 6.03
N SER A 83 10.12 23.49 5.02
CA SER A 83 10.69 23.52 3.66
C SER A 83 12.01 24.30 3.63
N HIS A 84 12.12 25.41 4.37
CA HIS A 84 13.35 26.16 4.48
C HIS A 84 14.45 25.35 5.18
N ARG A 85 14.13 24.59 6.23
CA ARG A 85 15.09 23.70 6.89
C ARG A 85 15.51 22.53 5.99
N LEU A 86 14.59 21.94 5.23
CA LEU A 86 14.90 20.88 4.25
C LEU A 86 15.76 21.39 3.09
N VAL A 87 15.46 22.59 2.57
CA VAL A 87 16.27 23.25 1.53
C VAL A 87 17.64 23.62 2.09
N LEU A 88 17.71 24.13 3.32
CA LEU A 88 18.99 24.45 3.97
C LEU A 88 19.83 23.19 4.18
N LEU A 89 19.24 22.08 4.62
CA LEU A 89 19.90 20.78 4.75
C LEU A 89 20.36 20.22 3.39
N ALA A 90 19.56 20.38 2.34
CA ALA A 90 19.93 19.94 0.99
C ALA A 90 21.10 20.77 0.43
N VAL A 91 21.10 22.09 0.63
CA VAL A 91 22.18 22.99 0.21
C VAL A 91 23.46 22.73 1.00
N THR A 92 23.39 22.52 2.32
CA THR A 92 24.57 22.18 3.13
C THR A 92 25.15 20.80 2.80
N SER A 93 24.34 19.92 2.20
CA SER A 93 24.78 18.58 1.77
C SER A 93 25.41 18.57 0.37
N GLY A 94 25.57 19.73 -0.29
CA GLY A 94 26.20 19.83 -1.61
C GLY A 94 25.29 19.54 -2.80
N LEU A 95 23.97 19.51 -2.59
CA LEU A 95 23.00 19.33 -3.67
C LEU A 95 22.81 20.65 -4.45
N PRO A 96 22.82 20.65 -5.80
CA PRO A 96 22.60 21.86 -6.58
C PRO A 96 21.18 22.40 -6.34
N LEU A 97 21.09 23.67 -5.96
CA LEU A 97 19.82 24.34 -5.66
C LEU A 97 19.00 24.51 -6.96
N THR A 98 18.15 23.54 -7.26
CA THR A 98 17.22 23.62 -8.40
C THR A 98 15.84 24.09 -7.94
N HIS A 99 15.13 24.82 -8.80
CA HIS A 99 13.74 25.23 -8.55
C HIS A 99 12.83 24.01 -8.26
N PHE A 100 13.15 22.86 -8.86
CA PHE A 100 12.47 21.59 -8.62
C PHE A 100 12.67 21.06 -7.20
N LEU A 101 13.88 21.10 -6.64
CA LEU A 101 14.13 20.72 -5.24
C LEU A 101 13.35 21.60 -4.26
N LYS A 102 13.31 22.91 -4.52
CA LYS A 102 12.55 23.85 -3.69
C LYS A 102 11.05 23.60 -3.78
N GLN A 103 10.52 23.35 -4.99
CA GLN A 103 9.13 23.01 -5.23
C GLN A 103 8.75 21.68 -4.55
N MET A 104 9.58 20.65 -4.69
CA MET A 104 9.36 19.35 -4.06
C MET A 104 9.45 19.41 -2.54
N CYS A 105 10.45 20.08 -1.97
CA CYS A 105 10.55 20.26 -0.52
C CYS A 105 9.39 21.07 0.06
N HIS A 106 8.90 22.07 -0.68
CA HIS A 106 7.74 22.85 -0.27
C HIS A 106 6.44 22.04 -0.34
N HIS A 107 6.29 21.21 -1.38
CA HIS A 107 5.13 20.34 -1.52
C HIS A 107 5.13 19.22 -0.47
N LEU A 108 6.30 18.59 -0.25
CA LEU A 108 6.52 17.55 0.76
C LEU A 108 6.36 18.09 2.19
N ALA A 109 6.90 19.26 2.50
CA ALA A 109 6.67 19.90 3.79
C ALA A 109 5.19 20.23 4.01
N GLY A 110 4.49 20.65 2.95
CA GLY A 110 3.04 20.88 2.96
C GLY A 110 2.24 19.64 3.34
N THR A 111 2.50 18.53 2.64
CA THR A 111 1.84 17.25 2.94
C THR A 111 2.25 16.69 4.29
N VAL A 112 3.51 16.78 4.70
CA VAL A 112 3.99 16.25 6.00
C VAL A 112 3.41 17.01 7.19
N VAL A 113 3.34 18.34 7.11
CA VAL A 113 2.78 19.18 8.19
C VAL A 113 1.26 18.98 8.28
N SER A 114 0.55 18.91 7.15
CA SER A 114 -0.88 18.55 7.09
C SER A 114 -1.15 17.19 7.72
N CYS A 115 -0.34 16.20 7.33
CA CYS A 115 -0.41 14.86 7.86
C CYS A 115 -0.16 14.85 9.37
N THR A 116 0.76 15.65 9.92
CA THR A 116 1.14 15.61 11.35
C THR A 116 0.01 16.07 12.29
N PHE A 117 -0.77 17.10 11.94
CA PHE A 117 -1.82 17.64 12.84
C PHE A 117 -3.11 16.82 12.85
N CYS A 118 -3.46 16.15 11.74
CA CYS A 118 -4.63 15.27 11.64
C CYS A 118 -4.26 13.78 11.57
N PHE A 119 -2.99 13.46 11.86
CA PHE A 119 -2.37 12.16 11.58
C PHE A 119 -3.16 10.97 12.13
N PRO A 120 -3.48 10.89 13.44
CA PRO A 120 -4.08 9.67 13.96
C PRO A 120 -5.49 9.46 13.39
N LEU A 121 -6.29 10.52 13.26
CA LEU A 121 -7.67 10.40 12.78
C LEU A 121 -7.73 10.04 11.30
N LEU A 122 -7.02 10.78 10.44
CA LEU A 122 -7.00 10.48 8.99
C LEU A 122 -6.41 9.11 8.71
N LEU A 123 -5.33 8.76 9.41
CA LEU A 123 -4.73 7.45 9.31
C LEU A 123 -5.71 6.37 9.76
N THR A 124 -6.45 6.59 10.85
CA THR A 124 -7.44 5.62 11.32
C THR A 124 -8.55 5.43 10.28
N PHE A 125 -9.11 6.49 9.73
CA PHE A 125 -10.17 6.37 8.72
C PHE A 125 -9.67 5.70 7.44
N LEU A 126 -8.45 6.02 6.97
CA LEU A 126 -7.87 5.44 5.77
C LEU A 126 -7.57 3.94 5.93
N LEU A 127 -6.96 3.55 7.05
CA LEU A 127 -6.68 2.15 7.35
C LEU A 127 -7.97 1.34 7.52
N LEU A 128 -8.98 1.93 8.18
CA LEU A 128 -10.29 1.30 8.35
C LEU A 128 -11.01 1.16 7.00
N ALA A 129 -10.88 2.14 6.10
CA ALA A 129 -11.41 2.07 4.73
C ALA A 129 -10.76 0.93 3.96
N ARG A 130 -9.43 0.87 3.92
CA ARG A 130 -8.65 -0.20 3.27
C ARG A 130 -9.05 -1.57 3.80
N ALA A 131 -9.13 -1.72 5.13
CA ALA A 131 -9.56 -2.96 5.77
C ALA A 131 -10.99 -3.36 5.38
N SER A 132 -11.92 -2.40 5.37
CA SER A 132 -13.33 -2.64 4.99
C SER A 132 -13.46 -3.06 3.53
N ILE A 133 -12.69 -2.43 2.63
CA ILE A 133 -12.69 -2.75 1.19
C ILE A 133 -12.14 -4.15 0.95
N VAL A 134 -10.97 -4.46 1.52
CA VAL A 134 -10.33 -5.78 1.41
C VAL A 134 -11.25 -6.87 1.95
N TYR A 135 -11.90 -6.62 3.08
CA TYR A 135 -12.90 -7.53 3.66
C TYR A 135 -14.10 -7.72 2.74
N SER A 136 -14.63 -6.64 2.17
CA SER A 136 -15.78 -6.71 1.24
C SER A 136 -15.44 -7.49 -0.03
N VAL A 137 -14.22 -7.32 -0.57
CA VAL A 137 -13.72 -8.10 -1.71
C VAL A 137 -13.61 -9.58 -1.33
N ALA A 138 -13.05 -9.92 -0.17
CA ALA A 138 -12.96 -11.30 0.31
C ALA A 138 -14.35 -11.95 0.48
N CYS A 139 -15.32 -11.23 1.04
CA CYS A 139 -16.71 -11.68 1.14
C CYS A 139 -17.34 -11.93 -0.24
N SER A 140 -17.05 -11.07 -1.22
CA SER A 140 -17.54 -11.21 -2.60
C SER A 140 -17.00 -12.49 -3.24
N TYR A 141 -15.71 -12.81 -3.06
CA TYR A 141 -15.12 -14.08 -3.50
C TYR A 141 -15.72 -15.30 -2.78
N ALA A 142 -16.08 -15.16 -1.51
CA ALA A 142 -16.70 -16.23 -0.72
C ALA A 142 -18.23 -16.36 -0.94
N GLY A 143 -18.86 -15.48 -1.72
CA GLY A 143 -20.31 -15.47 -1.94
C GLY A 143 -21.15 -15.13 -0.69
N LYS A 144 -20.55 -14.52 0.34
CA LYS A 144 -21.22 -14.18 1.61
C LYS A 144 -21.59 -12.69 1.66
N LYS A 145 -22.73 -12.37 2.26
CA LYS A 145 -23.16 -10.97 2.49
C LYS A 145 -22.30 -10.30 3.55
N VAL A 146 -21.95 -9.04 3.32
CA VAL A 146 -21.12 -8.23 4.23
C VAL A 146 -21.92 -7.84 5.47
N VAL A 147 -21.52 -8.33 6.66
CA VAL A 147 -22.10 -7.92 7.95
C VAL A 147 -21.13 -6.98 8.67
N ALA A 148 -21.40 -5.67 8.61
CA ALA A 148 -20.54 -4.62 9.17
C ALA A 148 -20.40 -4.68 10.71
N LEU A 149 -21.36 -5.29 11.41
CA LEU A 149 -21.37 -5.40 12.87
C LEU A 149 -20.28 -6.35 13.40
N GLU A 150 -20.08 -7.47 12.72
CA GLU A 150 -19.03 -8.46 13.04
C GLU A 150 -17.64 -7.91 12.72
N PHE A 151 -17.55 -7.08 11.68
CA PHE A 151 -16.34 -6.37 11.31
C PHE A 151 -15.90 -5.42 12.43
N PHE A 152 -16.79 -4.61 13.02
CA PHE A 152 -16.38 -3.62 14.03
C PHE A 152 -15.85 -4.26 15.33
N GLY A 153 -16.48 -5.34 15.81
CA GLY A 153 -16.03 -6.07 17.00
C GLY A 153 -14.66 -6.72 16.80
N THR A 154 -14.39 -7.23 15.60
CA THR A 154 -13.12 -7.85 15.24
C THR A 154 -12.06 -6.81 14.84
N ALA A 155 -12.48 -5.68 14.28
CA ALA A 155 -11.63 -4.59 13.83
C ALA A 155 -10.79 -4.02 14.96
N SER A 156 -11.32 -3.89 16.18
CA SER A 156 -10.56 -3.47 17.37
C SER A 156 -9.33 -4.34 17.63
N ARG A 157 -9.44 -5.66 17.45
CA ARG A 157 -8.34 -6.60 17.65
C ARG A 157 -7.33 -6.53 16.50
N ILE A 158 -7.83 -6.40 15.26
CA ILE A 158 -7.01 -6.28 14.05
C ILE A 158 -6.30 -4.91 13.99
N TRP A 159 -6.88 -3.89 14.61
CA TRP A 159 -6.39 -2.51 14.60
C TRP A 159 -4.93 -2.40 15.01
N ARG A 160 -4.56 -3.04 16.12
CA ARG A 160 -3.20 -3.01 16.66
C ARG A 160 -2.19 -3.61 15.68
N ARG A 161 -2.57 -4.69 15.00
CA ARG A 161 -1.75 -5.38 14.00
C ARG A 161 -1.60 -4.50 12.76
N LEU A 162 -2.70 -3.91 12.29
CA LEU A 162 -2.73 -3.04 11.13
C LEU A 162 -1.88 -1.78 11.34
N VAL A 163 -2.01 -1.13 12.51
CA VAL A 163 -1.17 0.01 12.89
C VAL A 163 0.30 -0.38 12.97
N SER A 164 0.62 -1.56 13.53
CA SER A 164 2.01 -2.05 13.57
C SER A 164 2.58 -2.26 12.16
N THR A 165 1.85 -2.93 11.28
CA THR A 165 2.26 -3.12 9.88
C THR A 165 2.42 -1.78 9.17
N TYR A 166 1.52 -0.83 9.40
CA TYR A 166 1.62 0.51 8.83
C TYR A 166 2.86 1.27 9.30
N ILE A 167 3.21 1.21 10.59
CA ILE A 167 4.45 1.82 11.12
C ILE A 167 5.68 1.23 10.43
N TRP A 168 5.73 -0.10 10.25
CA TRP A 168 6.83 -0.75 9.53
C TRP A 168 6.89 -0.35 8.06
N ILE A 169 5.74 -0.18 7.41
CA ILE A 169 5.67 0.35 6.04
C ILE A 169 6.21 1.78 5.98
N CYS A 170 5.81 2.67 6.90
CA CYS A 170 6.34 4.03 6.98
C CYS A 170 7.86 4.03 7.18
N VAL A 171 8.38 3.21 8.10
CA VAL A 171 9.82 3.07 8.33
C VAL A 171 10.54 2.60 7.06
N SER A 172 9.97 1.62 6.35
CA SER A 172 10.52 1.11 5.08
C SER A 172 10.58 2.20 3.99
N ILE A 173 9.48 2.93 3.78
CA ILE A 173 9.39 4.00 2.77
C ILE A 173 10.35 5.15 3.12
N CYS A 174 10.35 5.61 4.37
CA CYS A 174 11.26 6.65 4.84
C CYS A 174 12.73 6.22 4.74
N GLY A 175 13.03 4.96 5.07
CA GLY A 175 14.37 4.38 4.94
C GLY A 175 14.85 4.34 3.48
N CYS A 176 13.99 3.89 2.55
CA CYS A 176 14.29 3.90 1.12
C CYS A 176 14.55 5.33 0.61
N LEU A 177 13.69 6.29 0.99
CA LEU A 177 13.86 7.69 0.57
C LEU A 177 15.14 8.32 1.14
N ALA A 178 15.45 8.07 2.41
CA ALA A 178 16.68 8.55 3.05
C ALA A 178 17.92 7.97 2.37
N LEU A 179 17.91 6.67 2.05
CA LEU A 179 19.00 6.01 1.32
C LEU A 179 19.20 6.64 -0.06
N PHE A 180 18.12 6.93 -0.79
CA PHE A 180 18.21 7.62 -2.08
C PHE A 180 18.83 9.01 -1.98
N LEU A 181 18.37 9.82 -1.03
CA LEU A 181 18.91 11.15 -0.82
C LEU A 181 20.40 11.07 -0.48
N ALA A 182 20.80 10.12 0.36
CA ALA A 182 22.20 9.88 0.69
C ALA A 182 23.02 9.46 -0.53
N LEU A 183 22.52 8.54 -1.36
CA LEU A 183 23.18 8.11 -2.59
C LEU A 183 23.32 9.26 -3.60
N LEU A 184 22.28 10.07 -3.75
CA LEU A 184 22.29 11.23 -4.65
C LEU A 184 23.34 12.25 -4.19
N VAL A 185 23.37 12.58 -2.90
CA VAL A 185 24.39 13.45 -2.29
C VAL A 185 25.80 12.89 -2.51
N MET A 186 25.99 11.60 -2.26
CA MET A 186 27.29 10.93 -2.43
C MET A 186 27.79 11.01 -3.88
N VAL A 187 26.92 10.73 -4.86
CA VAL A 187 27.25 10.81 -6.29
C VAL A 187 27.57 12.25 -6.70
N CYS A 188 26.74 13.22 -6.30
CA CYS A 188 26.98 14.63 -6.61
C CYS A 188 28.29 15.14 -6.00
N ASN A 189 28.57 14.82 -4.75
CA ASN A 189 29.79 15.26 -4.07
C ASN A 189 31.05 14.58 -4.63
N ALA A 190 30.99 13.27 -4.93
CA ALA A 190 32.12 12.56 -5.54
C ALA A 190 32.52 13.19 -6.88
N LEU A 191 31.54 13.54 -7.72
CA LEU A 191 31.79 14.17 -9.02
C LEU A 191 32.25 15.63 -8.89
N ALA A 192 31.77 16.35 -7.87
CA ALA A 192 32.25 17.70 -7.55
C ALA A 192 33.73 17.68 -7.11
N VAL A 193 34.13 16.72 -6.26
CA VAL A 193 35.53 16.55 -5.82
C VAL A 193 36.46 16.18 -6.99
N LEU A 194 35.97 15.42 -7.97
CA LEU A 194 36.68 15.08 -9.20
C LEU A 194 36.83 16.28 -10.17
N GLY A 195 36.22 17.43 -9.87
CA GLY A 195 36.35 18.65 -10.67
C GLY A 195 35.50 18.66 -11.94
N TYR A 196 34.49 17.79 -12.06
CA TYR A 196 33.61 17.79 -13.22
C TYR A 196 32.70 19.03 -13.25
N PRO A 197 32.49 19.64 -14.43
CA PRO A 197 31.54 20.73 -14.58
C PRO A 197 30.11 20.24 -14.27
N PRO A 198 29.23 21.11 -13.72
CA PRO A 198 27.91 20.72 -13.23
C PRO A 198 27.01 20.11 -14.32
N GLU A 199 27.22 20.44 -15.59
CA GLU A 199 26.47 19.88 -16.72
C GLU A 199 26.70 18.37 -16.90
N ILE A 200 27.91 17.89 -16.62
CA ILE A 200 28.26 16.46 -16.74
C ILE A 200 27.74 15.68 -15.53
N VAL A 201 27.62 16.33 -14.36
CA VAL A 201 27.10 15.73 -13.11
C VAL A 201 25.61 15.38 -13.22
N VAL A 202 24.85 16.04 -14.11
CA VAL A 202 23.41 15.80 -14.29
C VAL A 202 23.13 14.40 -14.82
N TYR A 203 23.95 13.86 -15.73
CA TYR A 203 23.75 12.54 -16.32
C TYR A 203 23.77 11.38 -15.29
N PRO A 204 24.81 11.24 -14.44
CA PRO A 204 24.84 10.19 -13.42
C PRO A 204 23.81 10.42 -12.31
N ALA A 205 23.48 11.67 -11.99
CA ALA A 205 22.38 11.98 -11.07
C ALA A 205 21.04 11.49 -11.64
N LEU A 206 20.74 11.79 -12.91
CA LEU A 206 19.53 11.33 -13.60
C LEU A 206 19.46 9.79 -13.65
N PHE A 207 20.58 9.13 -13.95
CA PHE A 207 20.65 7.67 -13.93
C PHE A 207 20.33 7.10 -12.54
N THR A 208 20.88 7.70 -11.49
CA THR A 208 20.60 7.31 -10.09
C THR A 208 19.12 7.47 -9.75
N VAL A 209 18.47 8.55 -10.20
CA VAL A 209 17.02 8.76 -10.04
C VAL A 209 16.20 7.69 -10.75
N LEU A 210 16.55 7.34 -12.00
CA LEU A 210 15.83 6.34 -12.77
C LEU A 210 15.91 4.95 -12.13
N VAL A 211 17.10 4.52 -11.73
CA VAL A 211 17.30 3.23 -11.05
C VAL A 211 16.56 3.20 -9.72
N PHE A 212 16.65 4.28 -8.94
CA PHE A 212 15.96 4.35 -7.65
C PHE A 212 14.43 4.35 -7.80
N SER A 213 13.88 5.01 -8.81
CA SER A 213 12.44 5.04 -9.07
C SER A 213 11.85 3.62 -9.22
N MET A 214 12.57 2.73 -9.92
CA MET A 214 12.15 1.33 -10.07
C MET A 214 12.14 0.58 -8.74
N VAL A 215 13.19 0.75 -7.93
CA VAL A 215 13.28 0.14 -6.59
C VAL A 215 12.19 0.69 -5.68
N TYR A 216 11.95 2.00 -5.71
CA TYR A 216 10.93 2.65 -4.92
C TYR A 216 9.53 2.16 -5.29
N ALA A 217 9.21 2.08 -6.59
CA ALA A 217 7.95 1.52 -7.07
C ALA A 217 7.75 0.08 -6.58
N HIS A 218 8.79 -0.75 -6.66
CA HIS A 218 8.75 -2.12 -6.13
C HIS A 218 8.46 -2.14 -4.62
N THR A 219 9.14 -1.30 -3.83
CA THR A 219 8.89 -1.18 -2.39
C THR A 219 7.45 -0.77 -2.09
N ILE A 220 6.87 0.18 -2.83
CA ILE A 220 5.48 0.61 -2.62
C ILE A 220 4.49 -0.54 -2.89
N ILE A 221 4.69 -1.31 -3.96
CA ILE A 221 3.81 -2.44 -4.27
C ILE A 221 3.89 -3.49 -3.15
N VAL A 222 5.09 -3.82 -2.70
CA VAL A 222 5.33 -4.76 -1.59
C VAL A 222 4.66 -4.27 -0.30
N CYS A 223 4.70 -2.96 -0.02
CA CYS A 223 4.04 -2.35 1.13
C CYS A 223 2.50 -2.38 1.03
N ASN A 224 1.95 -2.07 -0.15
CA ASN A 224 0.50 -2.15 -0.41
C ASN A 224 0.01 -3.59 -0.23
N LEU A 225 0.75 -4.56 -0.76
CA LEU A 225 0.45 -5.98 -0.60
C LEU A 225 0.59 -6.45 0.85
N ALA A 226 1.60 -5.98 1.59
CA ALA A 226 1.76 -6.29 3.01
C ALA A 226 0.59 -5.77 3.86
N THR A 227 0.00 -4.63 3.48
CA THR A 227 -1.20 -4.11 4.12
C THR A 227 -2.38 -5.07 3.92
N VAL A 228 -2.60 -5.53 2.69
CA VAL A 228 -3.65 -6.51 2.36
C VAL A 228 -3.42 -7.83 3.09
N ILE A 229 -2.19 -8.34 3.10
CA ILE A 229 -1.80 -9.55 3.84
C ILE A 229 -2.09 -9.40 5.33
N SER A 230 -1.73 -8.26 5.93
CA SER A 230 -1.97 -8.01 7.36
C SER A 230 -3.46 -7.89 7.72
N ILE A 231 -4.34 -7.67 6.75
CA ILE A 231 -5.80 -7.65 6.93
C ILE A 231 -6.37 -9.06 6.81
N LEU A 232 -5.93 -9.82 5.80
CA LEU A 232 -6.51 -11.12 5.46
C LEU A 232 -5.88 -12.29 6.22
N GLU A 233 -4.61 -12.16 6.58
CA GLU A 233 -3.86 -13.18 7.31
C GLU A 233 -3.53 -12.72 8.73
N ASP A 234 -3.35 -13.68 9.64
CA ASP A 234 -2.89 -13.40 11.01
C ASP A 234 -1.36 -13.23 11.08
N VAL A 235 -0.82 -12.33 10.25
CA VAL A 235 0.59 -11.92 10.26
C VAL A 235 0.67 -10.40 10.31
N SER A 236 1.64 -9.87 11.05
CA SER A 236 1.79 -8.42 11.25
C SER A 236 3.25 -7.98 11.20
N GLY A 237 3.46 -6.71 10.86
CA GLY A 237 4.78 -6.08 10.85
C GLY A 237 5.75 -6.65 9.79
N PRO A 238 7.01 -6.93 10.14
CA PRO A 238 8.04 -7.32 9.16
C PRO A 238 7.77 -8.68 8.52
N GLN A 239 7.04 -9.57 9.20
CA GLN A 239 6.66 -10.86 8.64
C GLN A 239 5.68 -10.71 7.46
N ALA A 240 4.75 -9.75 7.54
CA ALA A 240 3.84 -9.46 6.43
C ALA A 240 4.59 -8.88 5.21
N LEU A 241 5.62 -8.07 5.45
CA LEU A 241 6.50 -7.54 4.39
C LEU A 241 7.37 -8.64 3.75
N ALA A 242 7.99 -9.51 4.54
CA ALA A 242 8.76 -10.63 4.01
C ALA A 242 7.88 -11.55 3.16
N ARG A 243 6.64 -11.78 3.60
CA ARG A 243 5.68 -12.59 2.88
C ARG A 243 5.20 -11.92 1.60
N SER A 244 4.93 -10.61 1.60
CA SER A 244 4.55 -9.92 0.35
C SER A 244 5.67 -9.95 -0.69
N VAL A 245 6.94 -9.85 -0.29
CA VAL A 245 8.09 -10.03 -1.19
C VAL A 245 8.12 -11.42 -1.79
N HIS A 246 7.75 -12.46 -1.03
CA HIS A 246 7.70 -13.82 -1.56
C HIS A 246 6.54 -14.01 -2.55
N LEU A 247 5.33 -13.54 -2.21
CA LEU A 247 4.16 -13.66 -3.07
C LEU A 247 4.29 -12.93 -4.40
N ILE A 248 4.99 -11.80 -4.45
CA ILE A 248 5.11 -11.01 -5.67
C ILE A 248 6.10 -11.62 -6.68
N LYS A 249 6.96 -12.56 -6.25
CA LYS A 249 7.94 -13.23 -7.13
C LYS A 249 7.20 -14.00 -8.21
N GLY A 250 7.22 -13.47 -9.43
CA GLY A 250 6.58 -14.07 -10.61
C GLY A 250 5.50 -13.20 -11.26
N GLN A 251 4.94 -12.21 -10.55
CA GLN A 251 3.89 -11.32 -11.07
C GLN A 251 4.18 -9.82 -10.86
N THR A 252 5.47 -9.47 -10.71
CA THR A 252 5.92 -8.08 -10.48
C THR A 252 5.46 -7.12 -11.58
N GLN A 253 5.40 -7.56 -12.84
CA GLN A 253 4.96 -6.74 -13.97
C GLN A 253 3.50 -6.29 -13.82
N ALA A 254 2.60 -7.20 -13.41
CA ALA A 254 1.20 -6.86 -13.21
C ALA A 254 1.03 -5.88 -12.04
N GLY A 255 1.71 -6.12 -10.92
CA GLY A 255 1.73 -5.22 -9.77
C GLY A 255 2.25 -3.83 -10.11
N LEU A 256 3.31 -3.75 -10.92
CA LEU A 256 3.88 -2.47 -11.38
C LEU A 256 2.90 -1.69 -12.26
N LEU A 257 2.21 -2.35 -13.19
CA LEU A 257 1.20 -1.71 -14.03
C LEU A 257 0.00 -1.18 -13.23
N ILE A 258 -0.46 -1.94 -12.23
CA ILE A 258 -1.54 -1.50 -11.32
C ILE A 258 -1.11 -0.26 -10.54
N PHE A 259 0.10 -0.30 -9.97
CA PHE A 259 0.65 0.83 -9.22
C PHE A 259 0.87 2.07 -10.09
N LEU A 260 1.42 1.90 -11.30
CA LEU A 260 1.60 2.98 -12.27
C LEU A 260 0.26 3.62 -12.64
N GLY A 261 -0.74 2.79 -13.01
CA GLY A 261 -2.06 3.29 -13.38
C GLY A 261 -2.75 4.06 -12.25
N SER A 262 -2.67 3.54 -11.03
CA SER A 262 -3.20 4.20 -9.83
C SER A 262 -2.48 5.51 -9.52
N THR A 263 -1.14 5.51 -9.57
CA THR A 263 -0.32 6.70 -9.31
C THR A 263 -0.58 7.80 -10.33
N ILE A 264 -0.68 7.44 -11.62
CA ILE A 264 -1.03 8.40 -12.68
C ILE A 264 -2.45 8.93 -12.43
N GLY A 265 -3.42 8.07 -12.10
CA GLY A 265 -4.79 8.49 -11.80
C GLY A 265 -4.87 9.47 -10.62
N MET A 266 -4.16 9.18 -9.53
CA MET A 266 -4.08 10.07 -8.36
C MET A 266 -3.42 11.41 -8.72
N ALA A 267 -2.27 11.37 -9.41
CA ALA A 267 -1.55 12.58 -9.82
C ALA A 267 -2.35 13.46 -10.79
N LEU A 268 -3.13 12.85 -11.70
CA LEU A 268 -4.02 13.58 -12.60
C LEU A 268 -5.13 14.31 -11.83
N VAL A 269 -5.78 13.65 -10.86
CA VAL A 269 -6.84 14.29 -10.07
C VAL A 269 -6.28 15.38 -9.16
N GLU A 270 -5.13 15.14 -8.52
CA GLU A 270 -4.42 16.13 -7.71
C GLU A 270 -4.01 17.34 -8.55
N GLY A 271 -3.39 17.12 -9.72
CA GLY A 271 -2.99 18.19 -10.62
C GLY A 271 -4.18 19.00 -11.15
N LEU A 272 -5.30 18.33 -11.48
CA LEU A 272 -6.54 19.02 -11.84
C LEU A 272 -7.09 19.85 -10.67
N PHE A 273 -7.05 19.33 -9.45
CA PHE A 273 -7.48 20.07 -8.26
C PHE A 273 -6.60 21.29 -8.00
N GLU A 274 -5.27 21.18 -8.06
CA GLU A 274 -4.39 22.32 -7.85
C GLU A 274 -4.56 23.40 -8.94
N HIS A 275 -4.66 22.96 -10.19
CA HIS A 275 -4.83 23.88 -11.31
C HIS A 275 -6.18 24.61 -11.25
N ARG A 276 -7.26 23.86 -10.99
CA ARG A 276 -8.63 24.40 -11.07
C ARG A 276 -9.07 25.09 -9.79
N VAL A 277 -8.69 24.58 -8.62
CA VAL A 277 -9.16 25.09 -7.33
C VAL A 277 -8.18 26.10 -6.73
N LYS A 278 -6.86 25.89 -6.87
CA LYS A 278 -5.85 26.77 -6.22
C LYS A 278 -5.32 27.88 -7.13
N THR A 279 -5.21 27.66 -8.45
CA THR A 279 -4.52 28.59 -9.36
C THR A 279 -5.48 29.58 -10.03
N LEU A 280 -6.69 29.15 -10.38
CA LEU A 280 -7.74 30.07 -10.81
C LEU A 280 -8.42 30.67 -9.57
N SER A 281 -8.03 31.89 -9.19
CA SER A 281 -8.81 32.74 -8.28
C SER A 281 -10.15 33.08 -8.93
N TYR A 282 -11.15 32.22 -8.71
CA TYR A 282 -12.46 32.32 -9.31
C TYR A 282 -13.25 33.49 -8.71
N GLY A 283 -13.36 34.58 -9.48
CA GLY A 283 -14.37 35.60 -9.27
C GLY A 283 -15.77 35.02 -9.48
N ASP A 284 -16.66 35.35 -8.54
CA ASP A 284 -18.12 35.24 -8.52
C ASP A 284 -18.78 34.32 -9.57
N GLY A 285 -19.25 33.15 -9.13
CA GLY A 285 -20.00 32.23 -9.98
C GLY A 285 -20.56 31.02 -9.24
N SER A 286 -21.82 31.12 -8.82
CA SER A 286 -22.62 30.08 -8.12
C SER A 286 -22.60 28.69 -8.80
N SER A 287 -22.38 28.62 -10.11
CA SER A 287 -22.37 27.37 -10.89
C SER A 287 -21.13 26.48 -10.69
N ARG A 288 -20.16 26.90 -9.86
CA ARG A 288 -18.85 26.22 -9.70
C ARG A 288 -18.58 25.64 -8.31
N LEU A 289 -19.53 25.77 -7.37
CA LEU A 289 -19.38 25.20 -6.02
C LEU A 289 -19.22 23.66 -6.04
N TRP A 290 -19.67 22.99 -7.10
CA TRP A 290 -19.61 21.53 -7.23
C TRP A 290 -18.28 21.00 -7.76
N GLU A 291 -17.42 21.83 -8.35
CA GLU A 291 -16.18 21.38 -9.00
C GLU A 291 -15.19 20.81 -7.97
N GLY A 292 -15.07 21.43 -6.80
CA GLY A 292 -14.25 20.94 -5.68
C GLY A 292 -14.72 19.59 -5.11
N PRO A 293 -15.98 19.49 -4.63
CA PRO A 293 -16.55 18.22 -4.15
C PRO A 293 -16.50 17.10 -5.19
N LEU A 294 -16.71 17.40 -6.47
CA LEU A 294 -16.59 16.43 -7.57
C LEU A 294 -15.16 15.88 -7.69
N LEU A 295 -14.14 16.74 -7.63
CA LEU A 295 -12.73 16.31 -7.66
C LEU A 295 -12.37 15.47 -6.43
N VAL A 296 -12.86 15.82 -5.24
CA VAL A 296 -12.70 15.01 -4.02
C VAL A 296 -13.36 13.65 -4.16
N LEU A 297 -14.55 13.59 -4.77
CA LEU A 297 -15.24 12.33 -5.04
C LEU A 297 -14.46 11.48 -6.06
N MET A 298 -13.94 12.09 -7.12
CA MET A 298 -13.10 11.41 -8.10
C MET A 298 -11.83 10.85 -7.45
N TYR A 299 -11.14 11.63 -6.61
CA TYR A 299 -9.96 11.17 -5.87
C TYR A 299 -10.29 9.98 -4.97
N SER A 300 -11.38 10.11 -4.21
CA SER A 300 -11.85 9.04 -3.33
C SER A 300 -12.16 7.76 -4.11
N PHE A 301 -12.75 7.89 -5.31
CA PHE A 301 -13.04 6.76 -6.18
C PHE A 301 -11.76 6.08 -6.69
N VAL A 302 -10.74 6.86 -7.06
CA VAL A 302 -9.43 6.31 -7.44
C VAL A 302 -8.81 5.53 -6.26
N VAL A 303 -8.87 6.06 -5.04
CA VAL A 303 -8.37 5.38 -3.82
C VAL A 303 -9.15 4.09 -3.54
N LEU A 304 -10.47 4.09 -3.74
CA LEU A 304 -11.31 2.90 -3.62
C LEU A 304 -10.87 1.83 -4.63
N VAL A 305 -10.75 2.18 -5.91
CA VAL A 305 -10.35 1.26 -6.97
C VAL A 305 -8.95 0.73 -6.72
N ASP A 306 -7.99 1.56 -6.34
CA ASP A 306 -6.62 1.15 -5.96
C ASP A 306 -6.61 0.10 -4.84
N SER A 307 -7.46 0.32 -3.83
CA SER A 307 -7.60 -0.60 -2.69
C SER A 307 -8.19 -1.94 -3.12
N MET A 308 -9.23 -1.93 -3.97
CA MET A 308 -9.83 -3.15 -4.51
C MET A 308 -8.86 -3.90 -5.42
N MET A 309 -8.15 -3.19 -6.30
CA MET A 309 -7.14 -3.75 -7.19
C MET A 309 -6.03 -4.45 -6.41
N SER A 310 -5.56 -3.84 -5.33
CA SER A 310 -4.55 -4.44 -4.44
C SER A 310 -5.06 -5.72 -3.77
N ALA A 311 -6.34 -5.77 -3.42
CA ALA A 311 -6.98 -6.96 -2.84
C ALA A 311 -7.12 -8.09 -3.86
N VAL A 312 -7.61 -7.80 -5.07
CA VAL A 312 -7.72 -8.78 -6.16
C VAL A 312 -6.34 -9.30 -6.55
N PHE A 313 -5.36 -8.40 -6.69
CA PHE A 313 -3.97 -8.77 -6.98
C PHE A 313 -3.40 -9.72 -5.94
N TYR A 314 -3.67 -9.49 -4.65
CA TYR A 314 -3.28 -10.43 -3.60
C TYR A 314 -3.86 -11.83 -3.80
N PHE A 315 -5.16 -11.95 -4.11
CA PHE A 315 -5.79 -13.26 -4.33
C PHE A 315 -5.19 -13.97 -5.55
N THR A 316 -4.90 -13.23 -6.63
CA THR A 316 -4.20 -13.76 -7.81
C THR A 316 -2.79 -14.26 -7.47
N CYS A 317 -1.96 -13.43 -6.82
CA CYS A 317 -0.59 -13.82 -6.44
C CYS A 317 -0.57 -15.02 -5.49
N ARG A 318 -1.52 -15.06 -4.56
CA ARG A 318 -1.65 -16.17 -3.62
C ARG A 318 -2.03 -17.46 -4.32
N SER A 319 -3.01 -17.40 -5.23
CA SER A 319 -3.42 -18.56 -6.03
C SER A 319 -2.24 -19.11 -6.84
N SER A 320 -1.53 -18.25 -7.57
CA SER A 320 -0.34 -18.67 -8.33
C SER A 320 0.77 -19.24 -7.44
N SER A 321 0.97 -18.69 -6.25
CA SER A 321 1.96 -19.22 -5.31
C SER A 321 1.59 -20.63 -4.81
N MET A 322 0.30 -20.90 -4.59
CA MET A 322 -0.19 -22.23 -4.19
C MET A 322 -0.08 -23.24 -5.33
N GLU A 323 -0.33 -22.84 -6.58
CA GLU A 323 -0.16 -23.68 -7.76
C GLU A 323 1.31 -24.11 -7.95
N VAL A 324 2.26 -23.18 -7.78
CA VAL A 324 3.70 -23.49 -7.86
C VAL A 324 4.11 -24.48 -6.78
N LEU A 325 3.70 -24.26 -5.53
CA LEU A 325 3.99 -25.17 -4.41
C LEU A 325 3.46 -26.59 -4.67
N ASN A 326 2.23 -26.72 -5.16
CA ASN A 326 1.63 -28.02 -5.44
C ASN A 326 2.26 -28.71 -6.66
N GLY A 327 2.70 -27.93 -7.66
CA GLY A 327 3.45 -28.45 -8.81
C GLY A 327 4.84 -28.97 -8.43
N ASP A 328 5.52 -28.27 -7.53
CA ASP A 328 6.84 -28.68 -7.02
C ASP A 328 6.73 -29.98 -6.19
N ASP A 329 5.73 -30.11 -5.31
CA ASP A 329 5.48 -31.35 -4.55
C ASP A 329 5.20 -32.55 -5.47
N HIS A 330 4.39 -32.37 -6.52
CA HIS A 330 4.17 -33.41 -7.52
C HIS A 330 5.43 -33.79 -8.29
N SER A 331 6.30 -32.82 -8.61
CA SER A 331 7.56 -33.08 -9.31
C SER A 331 8.57 -33.84 -8.45
N VAL A 332 8.59 -33.58 -7.14
CA VAL A 332 9.43 -34.31 -6.17
C VAL A 332 8.91 -35.73 -5.98
N GLU A 333 7.59 -35.92 -5.89
CA GLU A 333 6.97 -37.24 -5.78
C GLU A 333 7.17 -38.10 -7.05
N GLU A 334 7.13 -37.49 -8.25
CA GLU A 334 7.48 -38.16 -9.50
C GLU A 334 8.95 -38.57 -9.55
N LEU A 335 9.87 -37.70 -9.08
CA LEU A 335 11.30 -38.01 -9.03
C LEU A 335 11.61 -39.15 -8.03
N GLU A 336 10.87 -39.20 -6.92
CA GLU A 336 10.97 -40.27 -5.92
C GLU A 336 10.42 -41.59 -6.47
N LYS A 337 9.28 -41.59 -7.18
CA LYS A 337 8.74 -42.78 -7.84
C LYS A 337 9.69 -43.33 -8.91
N ILE A 338 10.26 -42.47 -9.75
CA ILE A 338 11.25 -42.88 -10.77
C ILE A 338 12.49 -43.48 -10.11
N SER A 339 12.95 -42.91 -8.98
CA SER A 339 14.10 -43.42 -8.24
C SER A 339 13.82 -44.78 -7.59
N ILE A 340 12.59 -45.03 -7.11
CA ILE A 340 12.17 -46.32 -6.56
C ILE A 340 12.06 -47.38 -7.66
N GLU A 341 11.48 -47.06 -8.83
CA GLU A 341 11.45 -47.99 -9.96
C GLU A 341 12.85 -48.36 -10.47
N LEU A 342 13.81 -47.44 -10.44
CA LEU A 342 15.20 -47.71 -10.80
C LEU A 342 15.94 -48.60 -9.78
N VAL A 343 15.46 -48.69 -8.54
CA VAL A 343 16.01 -49.57 -7.49
C VAL A 343 15.39 -50.97 -7.55
N ASP A 344 14.12 -51.10 -7.94
CA ASP A 344 13.42 -52.39 -8.07
C ASP A 344 13.84 -53.19 -9.33
N VAL A 345 14.46 -52.54 -10.31
CA VAL A 345 14.91 -53.18 -11.57
C VAL A 345 16.34 -53.77 -11.47
N LYS A 346 16.99 -53.73 -10.30
CA LYS A 346 18.36 -54.22 -10.10
C LYS A 346 18.45 -55.42 -9.15
#